data_AF-A0A1K1PP95-F1
#
_entry.id   AF-A0A1K1PP95-F1
#
_cell.length_a   1.000
_cell.length_b   1.000
_cell.length_c   1.000
_cell.angle_alpha   90.00
_cell.angle_beta   90.00
_cell.angle_gamma   90.00
#
_symmetry.space_group_name_H-M   'P 1'
#
loop_
_entity.id
_entity.type
_entity.pdbx_description
1 polymer ?
#
loop_
_entity_poly.entity_id
_entity_poly.type
_entity_poly.pdbx_seq_one_letter_code
_entity_poly.pdbx_strand_id
1 'polypeptide(L)'
;MSDADVLKQEKEYNTFLEACEYCETNNVNIRTLNIMRFLNGIPISRQKNDRPDIICNCNKGKKEYIVGIEMFLVDQNSKNKKGKLRSPSQESKAIINKIYDKGHDEIIQNGQSSKETKESLLSNVVNSISNRYNSSYDDLIAAFKYNFDKHAENVQEYRKNVMAYANGKEIKIAFFIEVESHFFNLFLNDRRVVEYKSYIMPFFRDIINIINSNPNNKYIDYYVFYLTSYDKIEKKVVAIRSGNIRKNIESQNIIVYEYVGESFTQIITSETKYKEEENGDYSVKLNFTNPAIFQEELSSLCQKALILKKKRIPFVTTRIVQSFLYSANAKTMEEQQRLREEFVSKYPVEEQQRFREEFLSNDLSKEKKDDQT
;
A
#
# COMPACT_ATOMS: atom_id res chain seq x y z
N MET A 1 -18.00 -7.18 26.58
CA MET A 1 -16.91 -7.03 25.58
C MET A 1 -16.15 -5.77 25.95
N SER A 2 -14.84 -5.63 25.69
CA SER A 2 -14.27 -4.28 25.85
C SER A 2 -14.76 -3.42 24.68
N ASP A 3 -14.99 -2.13 24.89
CA ASP A 3 -15.42 -1.23 23.81
C ASP A 3 -14.39 -1.22 22.66
N ALA A 4 -13.11 -1.41 22.99
CA ALA A 4 -12.02 -1.53 22.02
C ALA A 4 -12.16 -2.74 21.08
N ASP A 5 -12.65 -3.89 21.57
CA ASP A 5 -12.83 -5.08 20.73
C ASP A 5 -13.99 -4.92 19.75
N VAL A 6 -15.09 -4.27 20.18
CA VAL A 6 -16.26 -3.97 19.33
C VAL A 6 -15.84 -3.02 18.20
N LEU A 7 -15.18 -1.92 18.57
CA LEU A 7 -14.69 -0.91 17.61
C LEU A 7 -13.73 -1.53 16.59
N LYS A 8 -12.89 -2.47 17.03
CA LYS A 8 -11.98 -3.18 16.13
C LYS A 8 -12.74 -4.04 15.11
N GLN A 9 -13.69 -4.86 15.57
CA GLN A 9 -14.50 -5.72 14.67
C GLN A 9 -15.29 -4.89 13.67
N GLU A 10 -15.88 -3.79 14.12
CA GLU A 10 -16.61 -2.86 13.27
C GLU A 10 -15.69 -2.21 12.23
N LYS A 11 -14.49 -1.78 12.63
CA LYS A 11 -13.49 -1.23 11.69
C LYS A 11 -13.09 -2.26 10.63
N GLU A 12 -12.81 -3.50 11.03
CA GLU A 12 -12.46 -4.58 10.11
C GLU A 12 -13.60 -4.84 9.11
N TYR A 13 -14.84 -4.99 9.60
CA TYR A 13 -16.00 -5.21 8.74
C TYR A 13 -16.26 -4.02 7.79
N ASN A 14 -16.17 -2.79 8.28
CA ASN A 14 -16.34 -1.59 7.45
C ASN A 14 -15.26 -1.48 6.37
N THR A 15 -14.02 -1.86 6.67
CA THR A 15 -12.93 -1.91 5.68
C THR A 15 -13.22 -2.94 4.58
N PHE A 16 -13.77 -4.10 4.95
CA PHE A 16 -14.19 -5.11 3.98
C PHE A 16 -15.35 -4.61 3.11
N LEU A 17 -16.36 -3.95 3.70
CA LEU A 17 -17.48 -3.37 2.96
C LEU A 17 -17.05 -2.27 2.00
N GLU A 18 -16.11 -1.41 2.41
CA GLU A 18 -15.53 -0.37 1.55
C GLU A 18 -14.86 -0.99 0.31
N ALA A 19 -14.12 -2.09 0.47
CA ALA A 19 -13.52 -2.80 -0.67
C ALA A 19 -14.58 -3.46 -1.57
N CYS A 20 -15.70 -3.92 -1.01
CA CYS A 20 -16.84 -4.43 -1.79
C CYS A 20 -17.48 -3.30 -2.60
N GLU A 21 -17.79 -2.17 -1.97
CA GLU A 21 -18.36 -0.99 -2.62
C GLU A 21 -17.43 -0.45 -3.71
N TYR A 22 -16.13 -0.38 -3.44
CA TYR A 22 -15.12 -0.02 -4.43
C TYR A 22 -15.24 -0.90 -5.68
N CYS A 23 -15.39 -2.21 -5.52
CA CYS A 23 -15.54 -3.13 -6.66
C CYS A 23 -16.85 -2.93 -7.45
N GLU A 24 -17.94 -2.55 -6.78
CA GLU A 24 -19.23 -2.29 -7.43
C GLU A 24 -19.24 -0.97 -8.20
N THR A 25 -18.54 0.04 -7.68
CA THR A 25 -18.56 1.42 -8.21
C THR A 25 -17.44 1.69 -9.21
N ASN A 26 -16.37 0.90 -9.20
CA ASN A 26 -15.22 1.07 -10.09
C ASN A 26 -15.14 -0.05 -11.12
N ASN A 27 -14.53 0.24 -12.28
CA ASN A 27 -14.32 -0.74 -13.35
C ASN A 27 -13.16 -1.71 -13.00
N VAL A 28 -13.40 -2.60 -12.03
CA VAL A 28 -12.48 -3.67 -11.66
C VAL A 28 -12.61 -4.86 -12.60
N ASN A 29 -11.63 -5.75 -12.60
CA ASN A 29 -11.72 -6.98 -13.40
C ASN A 29 -12.93 -7.82 -12.97
N ILE A 30 -13.68 -8.35 -13.92
CA ILE A 30 -14.89 -9.16 -13.66
C ILE A 30 -14.64 -10.36 -12.73
N ARG A 31 -13.43 -10.94 -12.75
CA ARG A 31 -13.07 -12.03 -11.82
C ARG A 31 -12.95 -11.54 -10.39
N THR A 32 -12.35 -10.37 -10.18
CA THR A 32 -12.29 -9.71 -8.87
C THR A 32 -13.70 -9.40 -8.38
N LEU A 33 -14.52 -8.75 -9.22
CA LEU A 33 -15.91 -8.40 -8.87
C LEU A 33 -16.71 -9.65 -8.45
N ASN A 34 -16.63 -10.73 -9.22
CA ASN A 34 -17.36 -11.96 -8.92
C ASN A 34 -16.88 -12.65 -7.63
N ILE A 35 -15.59 -12.57 -7.30
CA ILE A 35 -15.08 -13.10 -6.03
C ILE A 35 -15.56 -12.21 -4.89
N MET A 36 -15.44 -10.89 -4.99
CA MET A 36 -15.87 -9.97 -3.94
C MET A 36 -17.38 -10.08 -3.67
N ARG A 37 -18.22 -10.14 -4.72
CA ARG A 37 -19.67 -10.41 -4.57
C ARG A 37 -19.97 -11.74 -3.89
N PHE A 38 -19.18 -12.78 -4.17
CA PHE A 38 -19.33 -14.07 -3.49
C PHE A 38 -18.94 -13.98 -2.01
N LEU A 39 -17.85 -13.29 -1.68
CA LEU A 39 -17.38 -13.12 -0.30
C LEU A 39 -18.31 -12.20 0.52
N ASN A 40 -18.97 -11.23 -0.13
CA ASN A 40 -19.94 -10.31 0.48
C ASN A 40 -21.31 -10.97 0.68
N GLY A 41 -21.33 -12.08 1.41
CA GLY A 41 -22.54 -12.79 1.80
C GLY A 41 -23.24 -12.16 3.02
N ILE A 42 -24.21 -12.89 3.58
CA ILE A 42 -24.92 -12.45 4.77
C ILE A 42 -24.03 -12.71 6.00
N PRO A 43 -23.66 -11.69 6.81
CA PRO A 43 -22.79 -11.89 7.96
C PRO A 43 -23.46 -12.75 9.03
N ILE A 44 -22.67 -13.59 9.70
CA ILE A 44 -23.08 -14.46 10.81
C ILE A 44 -22.50 -13.90 12.11
N SER A 45 -23.34 -13.78 13.14
CA SER A 45 -22.88 -13.41 14.48
C SER A 45 -22.03 -14.55 15.07
N ARG A 46 -20.79 -14.22 15.46
CA ARG A 46 -19.81 -15.17 16.01
C ARG A 46 -19.66 -15.02 17.52
N GLN A 47 -19.15 -16.04 18.21
CA GLN A 47 -18.81 -15.87 19.62
C GLN A 47 -17.57 -14.96 19.77
N LYS A 48 -17.43 -14.39 20.98
CA LYS A 48 -16.41 -13.38 21.29
C LYS A 48 -15.01 -13.92 21.00
N ASN A 49 -14.19 -13.16 20.28
CA ASN A 49 -12.80 -13.46 19.90
C ASN A 49 -12.61 -14.66 18.95
N ASP A 50 -13.69 -15.24 18.41
CA ASP A 50 -13.54 -16.27 17.38
C ASP A 50 -12.84 -15.68 16.15
N ARG A 51 -11.86 -16.43 15.64
CA ARG A 51 -11.24 -16.21 14.34
C ARG A 51 -11.86 -17.16 13.34
N PRO A 52 -12.03 -16.77 12.07
CA PRO A 52 -11.52 -15.55 11.45
C PRO A 52 -12.37 -14.29 11.73
N ASP A 53 -11.85 -13.12 11.38
CA ASP A 53 -12.46 -11.82 11.75
C ASP A 53 -13.92 -11.66 11.30
N ILE A 54 -14.26 -12.17 10.11
CA ILE A 54 -15.62 -12.14 9.53
C ILE A 54 -16.05 -13.57 9.15
N ILE A 55 -17.32 -13.90 9.37
CA ILE A 55 -17.94 -15.14 8.87
C ILE A 55 -19.23 -14.78 8.14
N CYS A 56 -19.40 -15.26 6.90
CA CYS A 56 -20.56 -15.00 6.07
C CYS A 56 -21.21 -16.30 5.57
N ASN A 57 -22.54 -16.30 5.45
CA ASN A 57 -23.28 -17.25 4.63
C ASN A 57 -23.34 -16.72 3.19
N CYS A 58 -22.68 -17.43 2.27
CA CYS A 58 -22.45 -16.99 0.90
C CYS A 58 -23.11 -17.96 -0.08
N ASN A 59 -23.62 -17.43 -1.20
CA ASN A 59 -24.27 -18.21 -2.23
C ASN A 59 -23.50 -18.15 -3.54
N LYS A 60 -23.39 -19.29 -4.22
CA LYS A 60 -22.84 -19.36 -5.59
C LYS A 60 -23.71 -20.26 -6.44
N GLY A 61 -24.58 -19.64 -7.23
CA GLY A 61 -25.67 -20.36 -7.89
C GLY A 61 -26.61 -20.97 -6.85
N LYS A 62 -26.86 -22.28 -6.93
CA LYS A 62 -27.73 -23.01 -5.99
C LYS A 62 -27.00 -23.59 -4.77
N LYS A 63 -25.69 -23.38 -4.64
CA LYS A 63 -24.90 -23.92 -3.53
C LYS A 63 -24.65 -22.84 -2.48
N GLU A 64 -24.85 -23.21 -1.23
CA GLU A 64 -24.54 -22.40 -0.05
C GLU A 64 -23.15 -22.75 0.50
N TYR A 65 -22.48 -21.75 1.03
CA TYR A 65 -21.13 -21.83 1.61
C TYR A 65 -21.09 -21.05 2.91
N ILE A 66 -20.32 -21.52 3.88
CA ILE A 66 -19.88 -20.67 4.98
C ILE A 66 -18.45 -20.24 4.70
N VAL A 67 -18.24 -18.92 4.64
CA VAL A 67 -16.95 -18.33 4.31
C VAL A 67 -16.42 -17.60 5.53
N GLY A 68 -15.22 -17.99 5.99
CA GLY A 68 -14.45 -17.22 6.95
C GLY A 68 -13.46 -16.30 6.24
N ILE A 69 -13.36 -15.05 6.67
CA ILE A 69 -12.47 -14.04 6.10
C ILE A 69 -11.57 -13.52 7.23
N GLU A 70 -10.27 -13.85 7.16
CA GLU A 70 -9.26 -13.30 8.07
C GLU A 70 -8.68 -12.04 7.45
N MET A 71 -8.61 -10.96 8.24
CA MET A 71 -8.14 -9.65 7.78
C MET A 71 -6.81 -9.30 8.44
N PHE A 72 -5.87 -8.78 7.65
CA PHE A 72 -4.65 -8.20 8.20
C PHE A 72 -4.04 -7.13 7.30
N LEU A 73 -3.34 -6.21 7.95
CA LEU A 73 -2.65 -5.09 7.33
C LEU A 73 -1.16 -5.42 7.13
N VAL A 74 -0.67 -5.09 5.95
CA VAL A 74 0.74 -5.02 5.59
C VAL A 74 1.09 -3.56 5.34
N ASP A 75 1.77 -2.95 6.31
CA ASP A 75 2.28 -1.58 6.22
C ASP A 75 3.75 -1.62 5.82
N GLN A 76 4.11 -1.00 4.68
CA GLN A 76 5.50 -0.92 4.21
C GLN A 76 6.45 -0.27 5.23
N ASN A 77 5.94 0.62 6.09
CA ASN A 77 6.74 1.28 7.13
C ASN A 77 6.90 0.41 8.39
N SER A 78 6.41 -0.83 8.36
CA SER A 78 6.44 -1.69 9.52
C SER A 78 7.87 -1.96 9.99
N LYS A 79 8.13 -1.73 11.28
CA LYS A 79 9.43 -2.01 11.89
C LYS A 79 9.28 -3.11 12.93
N ASN A 80 10.19 -4.08 12.88
CA ASN A 80 10.28 -5.09 13.93
C ASN A 80 10.97 -4.47 15.15
N LYS A 81 10.22 -4.29 16.25
CA LYS A 81 10.77 -3.81 17.52
C LYS A 81 10.50 -4.88 18.59
N LYS A 82 11.56 -5.54 19.05
CA LYS A 82 11.52 -6.59 20.09
C LYS A 82 10.60 -7.77 19.71
N GLY A 83 10.67 -8.25 18.47
CA GLY A 83 9.90 -9.40 18.00
C GLY A 83 8.41 -9.12 17.75
N LYS A 84 7.98 -7.86 17.82
CA LYS A 84 6.65 -7.42 17.42
C LYS A 84 6.76 -6.44 16.26
N LEU A 85 6.05 -6.75 15.19
CA LEU A 85 5.84 -5.81 14.10
C LEU A 85 4.89 -4.71 14.56
N ARG A 86 5.33 -3.46 14.46
CA ARG A 86 4.47 -2.28 14.62
C ARG A 86 4.18 -1.68 13.26
N SER A 87 3.05 -0.98 13.13
CA SER A 87 2.65 -0.25 11.93
C SER A 87 2.72 1.26 12.24
N PRO A 88 3.90 1.90 12.08
CA PRO A 88 4.09 3.30 12.44
C PRO A 88 3.10 4.22 11.74
N SER A 89 2.64 3.85 10.56
CA SER A 89 1.73 4.70 9.80
C SER A 89 0.33 4.77 10.41
N GLN A 90 -0.19 3.64 10.92
CA GLN A 90 -1.45 3.62 11.65
C GLN A 90 -1.34 4.38 12.98
N GLU A 91 -0.21 4.22 13.69
CA GLU A 91 0.09 4.98 14.91
C GLU A 91 0.12 6.50 14.61
N SER A 92 0.82 6.91 13.56
CA SER A 92 0.89 8.31 13.11
C SER A 92 -0.48 8.85 12.68
N LYS A 93 -1.27 8.09 11.93
CA LYS A 93 -2.61 8.49 11.47
C LYS A 93 -3.56 8.71 12.65
N ALA A 94 -3.54 7.82 13.65
CA ALA A 94 -4.35 7.97 14.85
C ALA A 94 -3.97 9.23 15.66
N ILE A 95 -2.67 9.52 15.78
CA ILE A 95 -2.17 10.72 16.47
C ILE A 95 -2.56 11.99 15.70
N ILE A 96 -2.34 12.01 14.38
CA ILE A 96 -2.66 13.16 13.52
C ILE A 96 -4.16 13.48 13.59
N ASN A 97 -5.03 12.48 13.48
CA ASN A 97 -6.48 12.68 13.58
C ASN A 97 -6.88 13.25 14.94
N LYS A 98 -6.32 12.73 16.04
CA LYS A 98 -6.59 13.26 17.38
C LYS A 98 -6.19 14.73 17.53
N ILE A 99 -5.06 15.13 16.93
CA ILE A 99 -4.60 16.53 16.93
C ILE A 99 -5.52 17.39 16.06
N TYR A 100 -5.94 16.88 14.91
CA TYR A 100 -6.88 17.55 14.02
C TYR A 100 -8.22 17.81 14.70
N ASP A 101 -8.81 16.80 15.36
CA ASP A 101 -10.09 16.93 16.07
C ASP A 101 -9.99 17.98 17.18
N LYS A 102 -8.89 17.95 17.97
CA LYS A 102 -8.62 18.99 18.97
C LYS A 102 -8.54 20.39 18.34
N GLY A 103 -7.84 20.53 17.21
CA GLY A 103 -7.73 21.80 16.50
C GLY A 103 -9.07 22.29 15.95
N HIS A 104 -9.93 21.37 15.50
CA HIS A 104 -11.28 21.69 15.05
C HIS A 104 -12.13 22.21 16.20
N ASP A 105 -12.08 21.57 17.37
CA ASP A 105 -12.78 22.04 18.57
C ASP A 105 -12.28 23.43 19.02
N GLU A 106 -10.97 23.69 18.96
CA GLU A 106 -10.38 25.00 19.26
C GLU A 106 -10.92 26.09 18.32
N ILE A 107 -11.05 25.79 17.02
CA ILE A 107 -11.61 26.72 16.02
C ILE A 107 -13.08 27.00 16.30
N ILE A 108 -13.87 25.97 16.61
CA ILE A 108 -15.29 26.14 16.94
C ILE A 108 -15.47 27.04 18.17
N GLN A 109 -14.64 26.85 19.20
CA GLN A 109 -14.77 27.58 20.47
C GLN A 109 -14.18 28.99 20.43
N ASN A 110 -13.03 29.17 19.78
CA ASN A 110 -12.20 30.37 19.91
C ASN A 110 -12.01 31.13 18.59
N GLY A 111 -12.57 30.63 17.48
CA GLY A 111 -12.39 31.18 16.13
C GLY A 111 -11.01 30.90 15.52
N GLN A 112 -10.09 30.27 16.26
CA GLN A 112 -8.73 29.95 15.79
C GLN A 112 -8.14 28.76 16.56
N SER A 113 -7.24 28.01 15.91
CA SER A 113 -6.43 26.98 16.56
C SER A 113 -5.17 27.57 17.20
N SER A 114 -4.74 26.97 18.30
CA SER A 114 -3.54 27.36 19.02
C SER A 114 -2.26 27.05 18.23
N LYS A 115 -1.23 27.88 18.42
CA LYS A 115 0.11 27.65 17.82
C LYS A 115 0.66 26.26 18.17
N GLU A 116 0.47 25.81 19.41
CA GLU A 116 0.91 24.49 19.87
C GLU A 116 0.22 23.37 19.07
N THR A 117 -1.09 23.45 18.85
CA THR A 117 -1.83 22.46 18.06
C THR A 117 -1.36 22.45 16.59
N LYS A 118 -1.11 23.62 15.99
CA LYS A 118 -0.56 23.74 14.63
C LYS A 118 0.85 23.12 14.51
N GLU A 119 1.76 23.47 15.42
CA GLU A 119 3.13 22.93 15.45
C GLU A 119 3.16 21.42 15.71
N SER A 120 2.29 20.93 16.61
CA SER A 120 2.14 19.50 16.91
C SER A 120 1.63 18.73 15.70
N LEU A 121 0.64 19.26 14.97
CA LEU A 121 0.14 18.67 13.74
C LEU A 121 1.26 18.55 12.70
N LEU A 122 1.96 19.65 12.43
CA LEU A 122 3.05 19.67 11.45
C LEU A 122 4.19 18.73 11.84
N SER A 123 4.61 18.72 13.10
CA SER A 123 5.67 17.82 13.58
C SER A 123 5.31 16.34 13.39
N ASN A 124 4.06 15.96 13.67
CA ASN A 124 3.61 14.58 13.45
C ASN A 124 3.47 14.22 11.96
N VAL A 125 3.03 15.17 11.13
CA VAL A 125 3.03 15.00 9.67
C VAL A 125 4.45 14.82 9.14
N VAL A 126 5.41 15.63 9.59
CA VAL A 126 6.83 15.50 9.24
C VAL A 126 7.37 14.13 9.64
N ASN A 127 7.12 13.67 10.86
CA ASN A 127 7.55 12.34 11.31
C ASN A 127 6.95 11.22 10.45
N SER A 128 5.68 11.35 10.06
CA SER A 128 5.01 10.42 9.15
C SER A 128 5.64 10.42 7.75
N ILE A 129 5.95 11.60 7.20
CA ILE A 129 6.70 11.76 5.94
C ILE A 129 8.07 11.08 6.07
N SER A 130 8.85 11.39 7.10
CA SER A 130 10.18 10.81 7.31
C SER A 130 10.13 9.29 7.43
N ASN A 131 9.15 8.72 8.13
CA ASN A 131 9.00 7.27 8.22
C ASN A 131 8.72 6.63 6.86
N ARG A 132 7.91 7.27 6.00
CA ARG A 132 7.62 6.81 4.64
C ARG A 132 8.83 6.83 3.73
N TYR A 133 9.56 7.94 3.71
CA TYR A 133 10.75 8.06 2.87
C TYR A 133 11.90 7.15 3.32
N ASN A 134 11.89 6.70 4.59
CA ASN A 134 12.86 5.77 5.15
C ASN A 134 12.44 4.29 5.06
N SER A 135 11.29 3.97 4.45
CA SER A 135 10.91 2.57 4.21
C SER A 135 11.33 2.12 2.82
N SER A 136 11.70 0.86 2.73
CA SER A 136 12.23 0.23 1.53
C SER A 136 11.29 -0.84 0.98
N TYR A 137 11.60 -1.32 -0.22
CA TYR A 137 10.96 -2.51 -0.76
C TYR A 137 11.16 -3.74 0.13
N ASP A 138 12.36 -3.89 0.72
CA ASP A 138 12.66 -5.02 1.59
C ASP A 138 11.84 -4.98 2.88
N ASP A 139 11.53 -3.78 3.40
CA ASP A 139 10.63 -3.62 4.56
C ASP A 139 9.21 -4.11 4.22
N LEU A 140 8.70 -3.79 3.03
CA LEU A 140 7.41 -4.30 2.56
C LEU A 140 7.40 -5.84 2.45
N ILE A 141 8.44 -6.42 1.84
CA ILE A 141 8.54 -7.88 1.67
C ILE A 141 8.66 -8.58 3.03
N ALA A 142 9.45 -8.03 3.96
CA ALA A 142 9.57 -8.55 5.31
C ALA A 142 8.24 -8.44 6.09
N ALA A 143 7.55 -7.30 6.00
CA ALA A 143 6.25 -7.08 6.63
C ALA A 143 5.19 -8.02 6.07
N PHE A 144 5.15 -8.20 4.75
CA PHE A 144 4.23 -9.11 4.09
C PHE A 144 4.48 -10.54 4.55
N LYS A 145 5.74 -11.01 4.50
CA LYS A 145 6.10 -12.36 4.93
C LYS A 145 5.72 -12.62 6.38
N TYR A 146 6.07 -11.72 7.28
CA TYR A 146 5.77 -11.85 8.70
C TYR A 146 4.25 -11.98 8.95
N ASN A 147 3.45 -11.07 8.41
CA ASN A 147 2.00 -11.11 8.61
C ASN A 147 1.39 -12.34 7.94
N PHE A 148 1.77 -12.63 6.70
CA PHE A 148 1.25 -13.79 5.99
C PHE A 148 1.53 -15.09 6.74
N ASP A 149 2.77 -15.33 7.15
CA ASP A 149 3.15 -16.56 7.86
C ASP A 149 2.38 -16.68 9.18
N LYS A 150 2.29 -15.60 9.96
CA LYS A 150 1.55 -15.57 11.23
C LYS A 150 0.07 -15.92 11.07
N HIS A 151 -0.62 -15.38 10.05
CA HIS A 151 -2.02 -15.70 9.83
C HIS A 151 -2.20 -17.09 9.20
N ALA A 152 -1.30 -17.49 8.29
CA ALA A 152 -1.33 -18.80 7.65
C ALA A 152 -1.09 -19.95 8.63
N GLU A 153 -0.28 -19.77 9.68
CA GLU A 153 -0.09 -20.75 10.76
C GLU A 153 -1.40 -21.12 11.48
N ASN A 154 -2.34 -20.19 11.57
CA ASN A 154 -3.61 -20.36 12.28
C ASN A 154 -4.78 -20.77 11.37
N VAL A 155 -4.55 -20.95 10.06
CA VAL A 155 -5.63 -21.19 9.09
C VAL A 155 -6.46 -22.44 9.37
N GLN A 156 -5.85 -23.50 9.91
CA GLN A 156 -6.57 -24.72 10.25
C GLN A 156 -7.53 -24.50 11.42
N GLU A 157 -7.13 -23.70 12.40
CA GLU A 157 -7.99 -23.27 13.50
C GLU A 157 -9.14 -22.43 12.97
N TYR A 158 -8.89 -21.50 12.05
CA TYR A 158 -9.94 -20.72 11.40
C TYR A 158 -10.97 -21.62 10.72
N ARG A 159 -10.51 -22.66 9.99
CA ARG A 159 -11.42 -23.65 9.38
C ARG A 159 -12.25 -24.39 10.41
N LYS A 160 -11.66 -24.81 11.54
CA LYS A 160 -12.37 -25.49 12.62
C LYS A 160 -13.47 -24.60 13.22
N ASN A 161 -13.16 -23.32 13.46
CA ASN A 161 -14.12 -22.37 14.00
C ASN A 161 -15.26 -22.10 13.02
N VAL A 162 -14.96 -21.91 11.73
CA VAL A 162 -15.97 -21.74 10.68
C VAL A 162 -16.85 -22.99 10.53
N MET A 163 -16.29 -24.19 10.71
CA MET A 163 -17.03 -25.46 10.63
C MET A 163 -18.17 -25.54 11.66
N ALA A 164 -18.05 -24.89 12.82
CA ALA A 164 -19.10 -24.85 13.83
C ALA A 164 -20.40 -24.17 13.31
N TYR A 165 -20.28 -23.31 12.30
CA TYR A 165 -21.40 -22.61 11.66
C TYR A 165 -21.88 -23.28 10.37
N ALA A 166 -21.16 -24.30 9.89
CA ALA A 166 -21.37 -24.87 8.56
C ALA A 166 -22.72 -25.60 8.41
N ASN A 167 -23.16 -26.33 9.43
CA ASN A 167 -24.37 -27.17 9.40
C ASN A 167 -24.50 -28.00 8.09
N GLY A 168 -23.39 -28.65 7.70
CA GLY A 168 -23.31 -29.45 6.46
C GLY A 168 -22.98 -28.68 5.17
N LYS A 169 -22.92 -27.34 5.21
CA LYS A 169 -22.50 -26.50 4.07
C LYS A 169 -20.98 -26.60 3.84
N GLU A 170 -20.57 -26.34 2.59
CA GLU A 170 -19.14 -26.31 2.25
C GLU A 170 -18.47 -25.08 2.86
N ILE A 171 -17.30 -25.26 3.48
CA ILE A 171 -16.55 -24.17 4.10
C ILE A 171 -15.45 -23.62 3.17
N LYS A 172 -15.25 -22.31 3.21
CA LYS A 172 -14.16 -21.61 2.51
C LYS A 172 -13.43 -20.65 3.44
N ILE A 173 -12.15 -20.44 3.20
CA ILE A 173 -11.35 -19.42 3.87
C ILE A 173 -10.81 -18.42 2.87
N ALA A 174 -10.96 -17.13 3.17
CA ALA A 174 -10.34 -16.04 2.43
C ALA A 174 -9.38 -15.27 3.33
N PHE A 175 -8.23 -14.87 2.79
CA PHE A 175 -7.39 -13.86 3.41
C PHE A 175 -7.64 -12.52 2.71
N PHE A 176 -8.05 -11.53 3.50
CA PHE A 176 -8.17 -10.15 3.06
C PHE A 176 -6.94 -9.38 3.56
N ILE A 177 -6.10 -8.98 2.62
CA ILE A 177 -4.79 -8.40 2.86
C ILE A 177 -4.85 -6.95 2.44
N GLU A 178 -4.94 -6.06 3.43
CA GLU A 178 -4.74 -4.64 3.20
C GLU A 178 -3.24 -4.39 3.04
N VAL A 179 -2.84 -3.75 1.94
CA VAL A 179 -1.43 -3.40 1.69
C VAL A 179 -1.33 -1.90 1.54
N GLU A 180 -0.80 -1.27 2.57
CA GLU A 180 -0.59 0.17 2.61
C GLU A 180 0.87 0.43 2.24
N SER A 181 1.08 1.03 1.06
CA SER A 181 2.39 1.13 0.41
C SER A 181 2.71 2.55 -0.03
N HIS A 182 3.99 2.81 -0.24
CA HIS A 182 4.51 4.07 -0.74
C HIS A 182 5.53 3.79 -1.84
N PHE A 183 5.09 3.95 -3.09
CA PHE A 183 5.93 3.82 -4.26
C PHE A 183 5.91 5.10 -5.09
N PHE A 184 7.09 5.60 -5.41
CA PHE A 184 7.28 6.81 -6.21
C PHE A 184 8.48 6.61 -7.15
N ASN A 185 8.51 7.38 -8.25
CA ASN A 185 9.62 7.39 -9.20
C ASN A 185 9.99 6.00 -9.77
N LEU A 186 8.99 5.13 -9.97
CA LEU A 186 9.17 3.80 -10.53
C LEU A 186 8.99 3.78 -12.05
N PHE A 187 9.65 2.83 -12.70
CA PHE A 187 9.55 2.58 -14.13
C PHE A 187 9.20 1.11 -14.37
N LEU A 188 8.03 0.88 -14.98
CA LEU A 188 7.59 -0.43 -15.42
C LEU A 188 8.29 -0.78 -16.73
N ASN A 189 9.02 -1.88 -16.74
CA ASN A 189 9.69 -2.41 -17.92
C ASN A 189 8.96 -3.68 -18.37
N ASP A 190 8.00 -3.54 -19.29
CA ASP A 190 7.35 -4.66 -19.99
C ASP A 190 7.21 -4.34 -21.49
N ARG A 191 8.10 -4.91 -22.30
CA ARG A 191 8.32 -4.62 -23.75
C ARG A 191 8.70 -3.16 -24.07
N ARG A 192 8.15 -2.21 -23.34
CA ARG A 192 8.41 -0.77 -23.34
C ARG A 192 8.64 -0.30 -21.90
N VAL A 193 9.25 0.86 -21.78
CA VAL A 193 9.46 1.54 -20.50
C VAL A 193 8.31 2.51 -20.29
N VAL A 194 7.62 2.41 -19.16
CA VAL A 194 6.52 3.31 -18.77
C VAL A 194 6.81 3.83 -17.38
N GLU A 195 6.75 5.14 -17.21
CA GLU A 195 6.81 5.75 -15.88
C GLU A 195 5.54 5.40 -15.11
N TYR A 196 5.70 4.89 -13.88
CA TYR A 196 4.59 4.48 -13.05
C TYR A 196 4.07 5.69 -12.27
N LYS A 197 2.88 6.16 -12.64
CA LYS A 197 2.24 7.36 -12.07
C LYS A 197 1.32 7.09 -10.89
N SER A 198 1.26 5.83 -10.45
CA SER A 198 0.39 5.35 -9.39
C SER A 198 1.20 5.16 -8.11
N TYR A 199 0.58 5.37 -6.96
CA TYR A 199 1.22 5.29 -5.63
C TYR A 199 0.98 3.95 -4.95
N ILE A 200 0.05 3.14 -5.48
CA ILE A 200 -0.18 1.79 -4.99
C ILE A 200 0.84 0.81 -5.58
N MET A 201 1.18 -0.22 -4.80
CA MET A 201 2.09 -1.28 -5.19
C MET A 201 1.77 -1.95 -6.55
N PRO A 202 2.74 -2.03 -7.50
CA PRO A 202 2.70 -3.01 -8.59
C PRO A 202 2.75 -4.45 -8.09
N PHE A 203 2.15 -5.42 -8.77
CA PHE A 203 2.24 -6.81 -8.31
C PHE A 203 3.64 -7.39 -8.50
N PHE A 204 4.28 -7.76 -7.39
CA PHE A 204 5.63 -8.30 -7.39
C PHE A 204 5.69 -9.82 -7.29
N ARG A 205 6.71 -10.41 -7.91
CA ARG A 205 7.00 -11.84 -7.85
C ARG A 205 7.19 -12.33 -6.41
N ASP A 206 7.88 -11.57 -5.58
CA ASP A 206 8.23 -11.99 -4.22
C ASP A 206 7.02 -12.22 -3.33
N ILE A 207 5.98 -11.39 -3.45
CA ILE A 207 4.69 -11.59 -2.79
C ILE A 207 4.08 -12.95 -3.16
N ILE A 208 4.09 -13.30 -4.45
CA ILE A 208 3.58 -14.58 -4.93
C ILE A 208 4.43 -15.75 -4.42
N ASN A 209 5.76 -15.58 -4.41
CA ASN A 209 6.68 -16.59 -3.92
C ASN A 209 6.47 -16.86 -2.43
N ILE A 210 6.26 -15.82 -1.61
CA ILE A 210 5.95 -15.95 -0.18
C ILE A 210 4.70 -16.81 0.01
N ILE A 211 3.61 -16.47 -0.69
CA ILE A 211 2.35 -17.22 -0.56
C ILE A 211 2.51 -18.68 -1.01
N ASN A 212 3.14 -18.90 -2.18
CA ASN A 212 3.31 -20.24 -2.74
C ASN A 212 4.24 -21.12 -1.91
N SER A 213 5.25 -20.54 -1.26
CA SER A 213 6.24 -21.30 -0.48
C SER A 213 5.72 -21.68 0.91
N ASN A 214 4.64 -21.05 1.38
CA ASN A 214 4.07 -21.35 2.68
C ASN A 214 3.25 -22.66 2.64
N PRO A 215 3.53 -23.64 3.51
CA PRO A 215 2.87 -24.96 3.49
C PRO A 215 1.37 -24.91 3.82
N ASN A 216 0.90 -23.85 4.47
CA ASN A 216 -0.49 -23.68 4.88
C ASN A 216 -1.36 -23.00 3.80
N ASN A 217 -0.77 -22.51 2.70
CA ASN A 217 -1.50 -21.93 1.56
C ASN A 217 -2.60 -22.87 1.01
N LYS A 218 -2.36 -24.19 1.03
CA LYS A 218 -3.36 -25.20 0.59
C LYS A 218 -4.69 -25.18 1.35
N TYR A 219 -4.77 -24.53 2.51
CA TYR A 219 -5.99 -24.41 3.32
C TYR A 219 -6.74 -23.08 3.11
N ILE A 220 -6.20 -22.19 2.29
CA ILE A 220 -6.78 -20.89 1.95
C ILE A 220 -7.41 -21.03 0.57
N ASP A 221 -8.64 -20.56 0.38
CA ASP A 221 -9.38 -20.69 -0.88
C ASP A 221 -9.30 -19.42 -1.75
N TYR A 222 -9.20 -18.24 -1.10
CA TYR A 222 -9.17 -16.95 -1.78
C TYR A 222 -8.17 -15.98 -1.14
N TYR A 223 -7.62 -15.10 -1.98
CA TYR A 223 -6.84 -13.94 -1.56
C TYR A 223 -7.48 -12.68 -2.12
N VAL A 224 -7.69 -11.69 -1.25
CA VAL A 224 -8.11 -10.34 -1.63
C VAL A 224 -6.97 -9.40 -1.26
N PHE A 225 -6.37 -8.75 -2.24
CA PHE A 225 -5.41 -7.68 -2.03
C PHE A 225 -6.16 -6.36 -2.13
N TYR A 226 -6.26 -5.64 -1.01
CA TYR A 226 -6.76 -4.28 -0.97
C TYR A 226 -5.57 -3.33 -0.88
N LEU A 227 -5.13 -2.84 -2.04
CA LEU A 227 -3.95 -1.99 -2.17
C LEU A 227 -4.34 -0.53 -1.94
N THR A 228 -3.65 0.13 -1.03
CA THR A 228 -3.89 1.52 -0.65
C THR A 228 -2.56 2.30 -0.63
N SER A 229 -2.67 3.63 -0.76
CA SER A 229 -1.54 4.56 -0.67
C SER A 229 -1.73 5.57 0.46
N TYR A 230 -0.62 5.98 1.06
CA TYR A 230 -0.57 7.07 2.05
C TYR A 230 -0.66 8.46 1.43
N ASP A 231 -0.11 8.68 0.23
CA ASP A 231 0.07 10.03 -0.32
C ASP A 231 -1.17 10.53 -1.04
N LYS A 232 -1.87 9.61 -1.70
CA LYS A 232 -3.11 9.88 -2.40
C LYS A 232 -4.13 8.85 -2.00
N ILE A 233 -5.40 9.27 -2.01
CA ILE A 233 -6.53 8.35 -1.88
C ILE A 233 -6.64 7.56 -3.20
N GLU A 234 -5.70 6.63 -3.37
CA GLU A 234 -5.68 5.66 -4.44
C GLU A 234 -5.88 4.28 -3.82
N LYS A 235 -6.78 3.53 -4.43
CA LYS A 235 -7.21 2.22 -3.96
C LYS A 235 -7.29 1.28 -5.15
N LYS A 236 -7.00 0.02 -4.93
CA LYS A 236 -7.25 -1.05 -5.90
C LYS A 236 -7.52 -2.35 -5.19
N VAL A 237 -8.58 -3.03 -5.62
CA VAL A 237 -8.90 -4.37 -5.15
C VAL A 237 -8.54 -5.38 -6.22
N VAL A 238 -7.84 -6.45 -5.83
CA VAL A 238 -7.58 -7.62 -6.67
C VAL A 238 -7.91 -8.86 -5.87
N ALA A 239 -8.92 -9.60 -6.31
CA ALA A 239 -9.31 -10.85 -5.68
C ALA A 239 -9.00 -12.04 -6.61
N ILE A 240 -8.43 -13.10 -6.04
CA ILE A 240 -8.02 -14.31 -6.75
C ILE A 240 -8.37 -15.55 -5.94
N ARG A 241 -8.49 -16.69 -6.64
CA ARG A 241 -8.46 -18.00 -5.99
C ARG A 241 -7.04 -18.40 -5.64
N SER A 242 -6.89 -19.21 -4.61
CA SER A 242 -5.65 -19.94 -4.33
C SER A 242 -5.32 -20.94 -5.44
N GLY A 243 -4.18 -21.62 -5.32
CA GLY A 243 -3.61 -22.47 -6.37
C GLY A 243 -2.61 -21.72 -7.23
N ASN A 244 -2.78 -21.69 -8.55
CA ASN A 244 -1.85 -20.97 -9.43
C ASN A 244 -2.10 -19.45 -9.38
N ILE A 245 -1.63 -18.83 -8.30
CA ILE A 245 -1.77 -17.40 -8.00
C ILE A 245 -1.28 -16.53 -9.14
N ARG A 246 -0.09 -16.83 -9.68
CA ARG A 246 0.48 -16.09 -10.82
C ARG A 246 -0.47 -16.08 -12.00
N LYS A 247 -0.95 -17.25 -12.42
CA LYS A 247 -1.89 -17.37 -13.55
C LYS A 247 -3.21 -16.67 -13.26
N ASN A 248 -3.71 -16.73 -12.03
CA ASN A 248 -4.95 -16.05 -11.64
C ASN A 248 -4.80 -14.52 -11.71
N ILE A 249 -3.67 -13.97 -11.28
CA ILE A 249 -3.34 -12.54 -11.40
C ILE A 249 -3.18 -12.15 -12.88
N GLU A 250 -2.36 -12.88 -13.64
CA GLU A 250 -2.10 -12.59 -15.06
C GLU A 250 -3.37 -12.70 -15.92
N SER A 251 -4.30 -13.62 -15.58
CA SER A 251 -5.58 -13.73 -16.27
C SER A 251 -6.46 -12.49 -16.14
N GLN A 252 -6.19 -11.63 -15.14
CA GLN A 252 -6.88 -10.36 -14.92
C GLN A 252 -6.17 -9.18 -15.62
N ASN A 253 -5.24 -9.46 -16.54
CA ASN A 253 -4.40 -8.49 -17.23
C ASN A 253 -3.49 -7.70 -16.28
N ILE A 254 -3.09 -8.33 -15.17
CA ILE A 254 -2.14 -7.75 -14.22
C ILE A 254 -0.78 -8.41 -14.46
N ILE A 255 0.22 -7.59 -14.79
CA ILE A 255 1.59 -8.06 -14.98
C ILE A 255 2.25 -8.23 -13.61
N VAL A 256 2.95 -9.36 -13.44
CA VAL A 256 3.77 -9.62 -12.25
C VAL A 256 5.21 -9.30 -12.56
N TYR A 257 5.77 -8.36 -11.82
CA TYR A 257 7.12 -7.83 -12.04
C TYR A 257 8.14 -8.40 -11.05
N GLU A 258 9.38 -8.52 -11.52
CA GLU A 258 10.56 -8.60 -10.65
C GLU A 258 10.93 -7.18 -10.18
N TYR A 259 11.29 -6.99 -8.90
CA TYR A 259 11.80 -5.71 -8.42
C TYR A 259 13.32 -5.59 -8.62
N VAL A 260 13.75 -4.47 -9.19
CA VAL A 260 15.16 -4.11 -9.41
C VAL A 260 15.35 -2.62 -9.10
N GLY A 261 15.19 -2.28 -7.83
CA GLY A 261 15.48 -0.96 -7.30
C GLY A 261 16.35 -1.05 -6.06
N GLU A 262 16.98 0.07 -5.71
CA GLU A 262 17.66 0.23 -4.43
C GLU A 262 16.71 0.13 -3.24
N SER A 263 17.23 -0.39 -2.13
CA SER A 263 16.53 -0.45 -0.82
C SER A 263 17.07 0.58 0.19
N PHE A 264 18.11 1.33 -0.17
CA PHE A 264 18.91 2.13 0.77
C PHE A 264 18.52 3.60 0.87
N THR A 265 17.29 4.00 0.53
CA THR A 265 16.81 5.38 0.70
C THR A 265 16.57 5.70 2.18
N GLN A 266 17.59 5.59 3.03
CA GLN A 266 17.56 6.23 4.35
C GLN A 266 17.73 7.73 4.16
N ILE A 267 16.61 8.38 3.93
CA ILE A 267 16.54 9.82 3.84
C ILE A 267 16.66 10.39 5.26
N ILE A 268 17.83 10.96 5.54
CA ILE A 268 18.09 11.69 6.80
C ILE A 268 17.51 13.10 6.65
N THR A 269 16.52 13.41 7.48
CA THR A 269 16.06 14.80 7.66
C THR A 269 17.14 15.59 8.39
N SER A 270 17.84 16.47 7.67
CA SER A 270 18.97 17.23 8.23
C SER A 270 18.53 18.49 8.98
N GLU A 271 17.40 19.10 8.59
CA GLU A 271 16.86 20.30 9.22
C GLU A 271 15.37 20.48 8.87
N THR A 272 14.53 20.66 9.90
CA THR A 272 13.09 20.98 9.73
C THR A 272 12.86 22.42 10.20
N LYS A 273 12.41 23.29 9.29
CA LYS A 273 12.07 24.69 9.61
C LYS A 273 10.58 24.91 9.51
N TYR A 274 9.99 25.43 10.59
CA TYR A 274 8.59 25.86 10.64
C TYR A 274 8.53 27.37 10.47
N LYS A 275 7.60 27.85 9.66
CA LYS A 275 7.37 29.28 9.45
C LYS A 275 5.87 29.55 9.35
N GLU A 276 5.43 30.60 10.03
CA GLU A 276 4.13 31.21 9.76
C GLU A 276 4.29 32.15 8.56
N GLU A 277 3.52 31.90 7.52
CA GLU A 277 3.48 32.69 6.30
C GLU A 277 2.60 33.93 6.50
N GLU A 278 2.73 34.92 5.61
CA GLU A 278 2.06 36.22 5.74
C GLU A 278 0.53 36.12 5.68
N ASN A 279 0.00 35.06 5.07
CA ASN A 279 -1.43 34.75 5.00
C ASN A 279 -1.95 33.99 6.24
N GLY A 280 -1.10 33.70 7.23
CA GLY A 280 -1.45 32.93 8.42
C GLY A 280 -1.28 31.41 8.28
N ASP A 281 -0.83 30.93 7.12
CA ASP A 281 -0.51 29.51 6.92
C ASP A 281 0.76 29.12 7.67
N TYR A 282 0.87 27.85 8.04
CA TYR A 282 2.11 27.31 8.59
C TYR A 282 2.77 26.38 7.57
N SER A 283 4.01 26.70 7.19
CA SER A 283 4.80 25.91 6.26
C SER A 283 5.91 25.14 6.97
N VAL A 284 6.29 24.01 6.38
CA VAL A 284 7.45 23.22 6.81
C VAL A 284 8.37 22.92 5.64
N LYS A 285 9.66 23.21 5.82
CA LYS A 285 10.69 22.82 4.85
C LYS A 285 11.45 21.61 5.38
N LEU A 286 11.44 20.53 4.60
CA LEU A 286 12.19 19.30 4.86
C LEU A 286 13.41 19.25 3.97
N ASN A 287 14.59 19.16 4.58
CA ASN A 287 15.83 18.91 3.86
C ASN A 287 16.20 17.44 3.99
N PHE A 288 16.34 16.78 2.85
CA PHE A 288 16.66 15.37 2.75
C PHE A 288 18.09 15.20 2.28
N THR A 289 18.87 14.40 2.99
CA THR A 289 20.22 14.01 2.54
C THR A 289 20.11 12.66 1.86
N ASN A 290 20.56 12.56 0.61
CA ASN A 290 20.62 11.29 -0.10
C ASN A 290 21.81 10.49 0.48
N PRO A 291 21.59 9.26 0.99
CA PRO A 291 22.69 8.42 1.43
C PRO A 291 23.64 8.13 0.27
N ALA A 292 24.91 7.89 0.60
CA ALA A 292 25.90 7.54 -0.40
C ALA A 292 25.46 6.25 -1.12
N ILE A 293 25.24 6.34 -2.43
CA ILE A 293 24.93 5.18 -3.25
C ILE A 293 26.17 4.29 -3.32
N PHE A 294 26.07 3.05 -2.84
CA PHE A 294 27.14 2.07 -2.99
C PHE A 294 27.27 1.69 -4.48
N GLN A 295 28.38 2.06 -5.12
CA GLN A 295 28.60 1.83 -6.55
C GLN A 295 28.49 0.34 -6.93
N GLU A 296 28.95 -0.57 -6.07
CA GLU A 296 28.89 -2.02 -6.30
C GLU A 296 27.45 -2.55 -6.36
N GLU A 297 26.60 -2.13 -5.43
CA GLU A 297 25.20 -2.54 -5.39
C GLU A 297 24.43 -2.01 -6.60
N LEU A 298 24.63 -0.74 -6.95
CA LEU A 298 24.02 -0.16 -8.14
C LEU A 298 24.45 -0.89 -9.42
N SER A 299 25.72 -1.28 -9.51
CA SER A 299 26.23 -2.08 -10.63
C SER A 299 25.54 -3.44 -10.72
N SER A 300 25.36 -4.12 -9.58
CA SER A 300 24.62 -5.39 -9.48
C SER A 300 23.16 -5.24 -9.93
N LEU A 301 22.46 -4.20 -9.47
CA LEU A 301 21.08 -3.91 -9.88
C LEU A 301 20.98 -3.65 -11.39
N CYS A 302 21.90 -2.86 -11.94
CA CYS A 302 21.94 -2.59 -13.39
C CYS A 302 22.17 -3.89 -14.20
N GLN A 303 23.09 -4.75 -13.75
CA GLN A 303 23.33 -6.06 -14.38
C GLN A 303 22.09 -6.95 -14.31
N LYS A 304 21.41 -7.03 -13.16
CA LYS A 304 20.15 -7.77 -12.99
C LYS A 304 19.09 -7.27 -13.96
N ALA A 305 18.89 -5.95 -14.06
CA ALA A 305 17.91 -5.38 -14.98
C ALA A 305 18.25 -5.64 -16.46
N LEU A 306 19.52 -5.58 -16.86
CA LEU A 306 19.94 -5.95 -18.22
C LEU A 306 19.65 -7.42 -18.54
N ILE A 307 19.88 -8.33 -17.59
CA ILE A 307 19.56 -9.75 -17.73
C ILE A 307 18.05 -9.96 -17.92
N LEU A 308 17.22 -9.31 -17.09
CA LEU A 308 15.76 -9.40 -17.19
C LEU A 308 15.24 -8.85 -18.51
N LYS A 309 15.78 -7.69 -18.95
CA LYS A 309 15.48 -7.08 -20.26
C LYS A 309 15.81 -8.05 -21.41
N LYS A 310 16.99 -8.67 -21.40
CA LYS A 310 17.40 -9.67 -22.41
C LYS A 310 16.46 -10.89 -22.42
N LYS A 311 16.05 -11.35 -21.24
CA LYS A 311 15.12 -12.48 -21.07
C LYS A 311 13.65 -12.12 -21.31
N ARG A 312 13.31 -10.85 -21.57
CA ARG A 312 11.93 -10.34 -21.71
C ARG A 312 11.06 -10.68 -20.50
N ILE A 313 11.65 -10.68 -19.31
CA ILE A 313 10.92 -10.84 -18.05
C ILE A 313 10.50 -9.44 -17.60
N PRO A 314 9.22 -9.18 -17.29
CA PRO A 314 8.79 -7.89 -16.77
C PRO A 314 9.48 -7.55 -15.44
N PHE A 315 9.97 -6.32 -15.32
CA PHE A 315 10.59 -5.84 -14.09
C PHE A 315 10.26 -4.36 -13.81
N VAL A 316 10.45 -3.95 -12.57
CA VAL A 316 10.31 -2.56 -12.14
C VAL A 316 11.66 -2.06 -11.66
N THR A 317 11.98 -0.83 -12.02
CA THR A 317 13.17 -0.14 -11.54
C THR A 317 12.82 1.18 -10.90
N THR A 318 13.62 1.60 -9.94
CA THR A 318 13.70 2.99 -9.51
C THR A 318 14.26 3.87 -10.63
N ARG A 319 14.11 5.18 -10.47
CA ARG A 319 14.64 6.17 -11.40
C ARG A 319 16.15 6.08 -11.60
N ILE A 320 16.92 5.81 -10.54
CA ILE A 320 18.37 5.71 -10.62
C ILE A 320 18.74 4.55 -11.54
N VAL A 321 18.28 3.34 -11.25
CA VAL A 321 18.55 2.15 -12.08
C VAL A 321 18.04 2.36 -13.51
N GLN A 322 16.86 2.97 -13.70
CA GLN A 322 16.33 3.24 -15.03
C GLN A 322 17.22 4.20 -15.85
N SER A 323 17.79 5.23 -15.23
CA SER A 323 18.69 6.18 -15.89
C SER A 323 19.97 5.51 -16.40
N PHE A 324 20.49 4.54 -15.63
CA PHE A 324 21.62 3.70 -16.06
C PHE A 324 21.22 2.80 -17.23
N LEU A 325 20.04 2.18 -17.18
CA LEU A 325 19.52 1.37 -18.29
C LEU A 325 19.28 2.16 -19.57
N TYR A 326 18.86 3.42 -19.45
CA TYR A 326 18.65 4.32 -20.59
C TYR A 326 19.96 4.60 -21.32
N SER A 327 21.06 4.72 -20.57
CA SER A 327 22.40 5.00 -21.09
C SER A 327 23.27 3.75 -21.30
N ALA A 328 22.73 2.54 -21.07
CA ALA A 328 23.51 1.30 -21.06
C ALA A 328 24.12 0.91 -22.42
N ASN A 329 23.60 1.44 -23.52
CA ASN A 329 24.10 1.19 -24.88
C ASN A 329 25.06 2.29 -25.37
N ALA A 330 25.40 3.28 -24.54
CA ALA A 330 26.36 4.32 -24.90
C ALA A 330 27.73 3.71 -25.23
N LYS A 331 28.37 4.23 -26.28
CA LYS A 331 29.70 3.78 -26.72
C LYS A 331 30.82 4.55 -26.03
N THR A 332 30.54 5.75 -25.51
CA THR A 332 31.50 6.59 -24.80
C THR A 332 30.91 7.12 -23.49
N MET A 333 31.77 7.63 -22.61
CA MET A 333 31.36 8.26 -21.35
C MET A 333 30.56 9.55 -21.60
N GLU A 334 30.94 10.35 -22.60
CA GLU A 334 30.21 11.57 -22.97
C GLU A 334 28.80 11.23 -23.47
N GLU A 335 28.66 10.18 -24.29
CA GLU A 335 27.35 9.71 -24.75
C GLU A 335 26.51 9.20 -23.57
N GLN A 336 27.14 8.49 -22.62
CA GLN A 336 26.46 7.99 -21.44
C GLN A 336 25.92 9.15 -20.59
N GLN A 337 26.71 10.19 -20.37
CA GLN A 337 26.30 11.37 -19.62
C GLN A 337 25.18 12.12 -20.33
N ARG A 338 25.31 12.38 -21.64
CA ARG A 338 24.27 13.03 -22.44
C ARG A 338 22.93 12.28 -22.38
N LEU A 339 22.95 10.95 -22.50
CA LEU A 339 21.74 10.13 -22.41
C LEU A 339 21.11 10.16 -21.02
N ARG A 340 21.90 10.28 -19.95
CA ARG A 340 21.36 10.46 -18.59
C ARG A 340 20.72 11.82 -18.41
N GLU A 341 21.33 12.88 -18.93
CA GLU A 341 20.76 14.23 -18.92
C GLU A 341 19.44 14.27 -19.72
N GLU A 342 19.41 13.61 -20.89
CA GLU A 342 18.19 13.43 -21.69
C GLU A 342 17.10 12.68 -20.90
N PHE A 343 17.46 11.59 -20.22
CA PHE A 343 16.54 10.86 -19.36
C PHE A 343 15.99 11.75 -18.23
N VAL A 344 16.84 12.55 -17.60
CA VAL A 344 16.44 13.47 -16.53
C VAL A 344 15.48 14.55 -17.05
N SER A 345 15.74 15.08 -18.23
CA SER A 345 14.87 16.07 -18.88
C SER A 345 13.52 15.47 -19.29
N LYS A 346 13.53 14.23 -19.78
CA LYS A 346 12.31 13.51 -20.21
C LYS A 346 11.45 13.04 -19.03
N TYR A 347 12.08 12.70 -17.92
CA TYR A 347 11.43 12.22 -16.69
C TYR A 347 11.90 13.05 -15.50
N PRO A 348 11.44 14.31 -15.40
CA PRO A 348 11.74 15.17 -14.27
C PRO A 348 11.14 14.58 -13.00
N VAL A 349 11.82 14.78 -11.85
CA VAL A 349 11.30 14.35 -10.56
C VAL A 349 10.14 15.29 -10.17
N GLU A 350 8.91 14.78 -10.12
CA GLU A 350 7.71 15.58 -9.81
C GLU A 350 7.70 16.14 -8.37
N GLU A 351 8.54 15.65 -7.44
CA GLU A 351 8.54 16.03 -6.02
C GLU A 351 8.81 17.51 -5.76
N GLN A 352 9.50 18.23 -6.65
CA GLN A 352 9.71 19.68 -6.48
C GLN A 352 8.56 20.55 -7.02
N GLN A 353 7.66 19.99 -7.83
CA GLN A 353 6.52 20.72 -8.40
C GLN A 353 5.19 20.40 -7.69
N ARG A 354 4.93 19.15 -7.28
CA ARG A 354 3.60 18.76 -6.76
C ARG A 354 3.27 19.17 -5.34
N PHE A 355 4.24 19.25 -4.42
CA PHE A 355 3.99 19.81 -3.08
C PHE A 355 3.55 21.28 -3.14
N ARG A 356 3.91 21.99 -4.23
CA ARG A 356 3.45 23.36 -4.52
C ARG A 356 2.03 23.40 -5.10
N GLU A 357 1.64 22.42 -5.92
CA GLU A 357 0.38 22.46 -6.67
C GLU A 357 -0.80 21.81 -5.92
N GLU A 358 -0.59 20.75 -5.12
CA GLU A 358 -1.68 20.04 -4.42
C GLU A 358 -2.24 20.79 -3.20
N PHE A 359 -1.44 21.66 -2.58
CA PHE A 359 -1.96 22.60 -1.57
C PHE A 359 -2.82 23.70 -2.21
N LEU A 360 -2.48 24.15 -3.42
CA LEU A 360 -3.23 25.21 -4.12
C LEU A 360 -4.51 24.70 -4.81
N SER A 361 -4.58 23.42 -5.20
CA SER A 361 -5.75 22.88 -5.92
C SER A 361 -6.89 22.43 -4.99
N ASN A 362 -6.61 22.11 -3.73
CA ASN A 362 -7.65 21.66 -2.78
C ASN A 362 -8.45 22.82 -2.17
N ASP A 363 -7.93 24.04 -2.17
CA ASP A 363 -8.69 25.24 -1.76
C ASP A 363 -9.65 25.72 -2.86
N LEU A 364 -9.24 25.69 -4.13
CA LEU A 364 -10.06 26.20 -5.25
C LEU A 364 -11.24 25.30 -5.65
N SER A 365 -11.29 24.05 -5.17
CA SER A 365 -12.39 23.12 -5.47
C SER A 365 -13.51 23.11 -4.42
N LYS A 366 -13.28 23.71 -3.24
CA LYS A 366 -14.33 23.94 -2.23
C LYS A 366 -15.00 25.30 -2.39
N GLU A 367 -14.29 26.34 -2.85
CA GLU A 367 -14.88 27.67 -3.05
C GLU A 367 -15.83 27.77 -4.25
N LYS A 368 -15.79 26.83 -5.21
CA LYS A 368 -16.66 26.89 -6.40
C LYS A 368 -18.01 26.18 -6.26
N LYS A 369 -18.34 25.61 -5.10
CA LYS A 369 -19.67 25.00 -4.86
C LYS A 369 -20.62 25.85 -4.04
N ASP A 370 -20.14 26.93 -3.42
CA ASP A 370 -20.99 27.78 -2.58
C ASP A 370 -21.45 29.08 -3.29
N ASP A 371 -21.06 29.30 -4.54
CA ASP A 371 -21.44 30.47 -5.35
C ASP A 371 -22.50 30.16 -6.44
N GLN A 372 -23.17 29.00 -6.37
CA GLN A 372 -24.35 28.70 -7.19
C GLN A 372 -25.46 28.05 -6.35
N THR A 373 -26.08 28.84 -5.47
CA THR A 373 -27.50 28.65 -5.10
C THR A 373 -28.16 29.97 -4.75
#